data_AF-A0A328BRJ4-F1
#
_entry.id   AF-A0A328BRJ4-F1
#
_cell.length_a   1.000
_cell.length_b   1.000
_cell.length_c   1.000
_cell.angle_alpha   90.00
_cell.angle_beta   90.00
_cell.angle_gamma   90.00
#
_symmetry.space_group_name_H-M   'P 1'
#
loop_
_entity.id
_entity.type
_entity.pdbx_description
1 polymer ?
#
loop_
_entity_poly.entity_id
_entity_poly.type
_entity_poly.pdbx_seq_one_letter_code
_entity_poly.pdbx_strand_id
1 'polypeptide(L)'
;MDQSPAGFDLGDFFYAQQGVRVTLPYAVKAFGVLVNTNLPQTNFLIINGQTTFATAAAYDFHTFTFLGVISDTAFSQVGWFTSEVANVAEIQYERLGGGVVPEPGTWALMILGFGAAGAALRRRQAAFA
;
A
#
# COMPACT_ATOMS: atom_id res chain seq x y z
N MET A 1 31.38 5.09 -5.31
CA MET A 1 30.78 5.11 -3.96
C MET A 1 29.79 3.97 -3.94
N ASP A 2 29.99 3.07 -2.99
CA ASP A 2 29.56 1.68 -2.93
C ASP A 2 28.03 1.52 -3.03
N GLN A 3 27.56 0.72 -3.99
CA GLN A 3 26.14 0.35 -4.13
C GLN A 3 26.00 -1.00 -3.43
N SER A 4 25.70 -0.98 -2.13
CA SER A 4 25.60 -2.19 -1.33
C SER A 4 24.43 -3.07 -1.82
N PRO A 5 24.50 -4.42 -1.67
CA PRO A 5 23.50 -5.34 -2.19
C PRO A 5 22.30 -5.57 -1.24
N ALA A 6 22.00 -4.65 -0.32
CA ALA A 6 21.11 -4.92 0.79
C ALA A 6 20.11 -3.78 1.04
N GLY A 7 18.88 -3.96 0.55
CA GLY A 7 17.70 -3.26 1.05
C GLY A 7 17.61 -1.76 0.75
N PHE A 8 16.39 -1.24 0.81
CA PHE A 8 16.11 0.18 0.87
C PHE A 8 16.21 0.64 2.31
N ASP A 9 16.96 1.70 2.59
CA ASP A 9 17.02 2.31 3.92
C ASP A 9 16.31 3.68 3.95
N LEU A 10 15.73 4.00 5.12
CA LEU A 10 15.07 5.28 5.43
C LEU A 10 16.10 6.41 5.49
N GLY A 11 16.61 6.80 4.33
CA GLY A 11 17.74 7.72 4.21
C GLY A 11 18.37 7.74 2.81
N ASP A 12 17.95 6.84 1.92
CA ASP A 12 18.46 6.81 0.56
C ASP A 12 18.04 8.06 -0.23
N PHE A 13 19.04 8.72 -0.80
CA PHE A 13 18.86 9.85 -1.71
C PHE A 13 19.07 9.40 -3.16
N PHE A 14 18.17 9.81 -4.02
CA PHE A 14 18.20 9.64 -5.46
C PHE A 14 18.49 10.99 -6.09
N TYR A 15 19.51 11.03 -6.94
CA TYR A 15 19.84 12.20 -7.75
C TYR A 15 19.13 12.14 -9.10
N ALA A 16 19.22 13.22 -9.88
CA ALA A 16 18.62 13.29 -11.21
C ALA A 16 18.95 12.04 -12.06
N GLN A 17 17.92 11.48 -12.69
CA GLN A 17 17.94 10.25 -13.50
C GLN A 17 18.24 8.96 -12.74
N GLN A 18 18.45 9.03 -11.43
CA GLN A 18 18.52 7.83 -10.60
C GLN A 18 17.13 7.40 -10.19
N GLY A 19 17.04 6.11 -9.89
CA GLY A 19 15.80 5.49 -9.54
C GLY A 19 16.01 4.04 -9.16
N VAL A 20 14.91 3.36 -8.97
CA VAL A 20 14.90 1.96 -8.61
C VAL A 20 13.79 1.20 -9.28
N ARG A 21 13.93 -0.11 -9.27
CA ARG A 21 12.91 -1.06 -9.67
C ARG A 21 12.60 -1.97 -8.49
N VAL A 22 11.34 -1.99 -8.09
CA VAL A 22 10.83 -2.80 -7.00
C VAL A 22 10.06 -3.98 -7.61
N THR A 23 10.46 -5.19 -7.21
CA THR A 23 9.72 -6.42 -7.52
C THR A 23 8.90 -6.78 -6.29
N LEU A 24 7.59 -6.87 -6.49
CA LEU A 24 6.64 -7.14 -5.42
C LEU A 24 6.47 -8.66 -5.24
N PRO A 25 6.22 -9.12 -4.00
CA PRO A 25 6.07 -10.55 -3.71
C PRO A 25 4.82 -11.18 -4.35
N TYR A 26 3.86 -10.36 -4.80
CA TYR A 26 2.67 -10.75 -5.53
C TYR A 26 2.23 -9.59 -6.44
N ALA A 27 1.35 -9.89 -7.40
CA ALA A 27 0.78 -8.86 -8.26
C ALA A 27 -0.19 -7.97 -7.47
N VAL A 28 -0.09 -6.66 -7.64
CA VAL A 28 -0.93 -5.64 -7.00
C VAL A 28 -1.59 -4.75 -8.05
N LYS A 29 -2.60 -3.97 -7.67
CA LYS A 29 -3.18 -2.93 -8.53
C LYS A 29 -2.84 -1.52 -8.09
N ALA A 30 -2.31 -1.34 -6.88
CA ALA A 30 -1.83 -0.04 -6.41
C ALA A 30 -0.45 -0.11 -5.77
N PHE A 31 0.36 0.92 -6.05
CA PHE A 31 1.68 1.13 -5.48
C PHE A 31 1.88 2.62 -5.26
N GLY A 32 2.60 2.99 -4.21
CA GLY A 32 2.95 4.36 -3.93
C GLY A 32 4.23 4.50 -3.12
N VAL A 33 4.77 5.70 -3.15
CA VAL A 33 6.01 6.07 -2.47
C VAL A 33 5.77 7.41 -1.78
N LEU A 34 6.17 7.51 -0.52
CA LEU A 34 6.27 8.78 0.19
C LEU A 34 7.68 9.33 -0.05
N VAL A 35 7.74 10.51 -0.65
CA VAL A 35 9.01 11.15 -1.03
C VAL A 35 9.10 12.58 -0.51
N ASN A 36 10.31 13.01 -0.19
CA ASN A 36 10.64 14.42 0.01
C ASN A 36 11.66 14.87 -1.04
N THR A 37 11.58 16.13 -1.46
CA THR A 37 12.36 16.65 -2.59
C THR A 37 12.50 18.18 -2.56
N ASN A 38 13.47 18.69 -3.31
CA ASN A 38 13.60 20.11 -3.64
C ASN A 38 12.76 20.47 -4.88
N LEU A 39 12.26 21.70 -4.97
CA LEU A 39 11.54 22.17 -6.17
C LEU A 39 12.46 22.72 -7.27
N PRO A 40 12.00 22.71 -8.54
CA PRO A 40 10.82 21.98 -9.05
C PRO A 40 11.17 20.53 -9.43
N GLN A 41 10.37 19.55 -8.99
CA GLN A 41 10.64 18.13 -9.27
C GLN A 41 9.61 17.49 -10.19
N THR A 42 10.09 16.65 -11.13
CA THR A 42 9.28 15.68 -11.86
C THR A 42 9.68 14.26 -11.48
N ASN A 43 8.70 13.47 -11.06
CA ASN A 43 8.85 12.07 -10.74
C ASN A 43 8.15 11.22 -11.80
N PHE A 44 8.75 10.07 -12.08
CA PHE A 44 8.28 9.17 -13.10
C PHE A 44 8.10 7.80 -12.46
N LEU A 45 6.92 7.22 -12.62
CA LEU A 45 6.57 5.90 -12.12
C LEU A 45 6.25 5.00 -13.30
N ILE A 46 7.06 3.96 -13.50
CA ILE A 46 6.95 2.99 -14.58
C ILE A 46 6.24 1.74 -14.05
N ILE A 47 5.16 1.34 -14.70
CA ILE A 47 4.39 0.13 -14.41
C ILE A 47 4.28 -0.67 -15.70
N ASN A 48 4.66 -1.95 -15.71
CA ASN A 48 4.53 -2.81 -16.90
C ASN A 48 5.10 -2.16 -18.20
N GLY A 49 6.13 -1.31 -18.08
CA GLY A 49 6.71 -0.57 -19.21
C GLY A 49 5.99 0.73 -19.60
N GLN A 50 4.84 1.05 -19.01
CA GLN A 50 4.14 2.34 -19.16
C GLN A 50 4.65 3.35 -18.14
N THR A 51 4.92 4.60 -18.56
CA THR A 51 5.37 5.68 -17.66
C THR A 51 4.22 6.62 -17.30
N THR A 52 4.03 6.85 -16.01
CA THR A 52 3.14 7.87 -15.44
C THR A 52 3.97 8.95 -14.76
N PHE A 53 3.52 10.21 -14.81
CA PHE A 53 4.25 11.36 -14.29
C PHE A 53 3.52 11.97 -13.10
N ALA A 54 4.28 12.42 -12.11
CA ALA A 54 3.76 13.24 -11.02
C ALA A 54 4.72 14.41 -10.75
N THR A 55 4.18 15.62 -10.67
CA THR A 55 4.92 16.86 -10.44
C THR A 55 4.50 17.43 -9.09
N ALA A 56 5.45 17.65 -8.18
CA ALA A 56 5.21 18.37 -6.94
C ALA A 56 5.52 19.86 -7.18
N ALA A 57 4.60 20.75 -6.79
CA ALA A 57 4.69 22.19 -7.07
C ALA A 57 4.94 23.07 -5.84
N ALA A 58 5.06 22.50 -4.63
CA ALA A 58 5.31 23.23 -3.38
C ALA A 58 6.62 22.76 -2.71
N TYR A 59 7.45 23.72 -2.28
CA TYR A 59 8.75 23.51 -1.62
C TYR A 59 8.55 23.49 -0.12
N ASP A 60 8.92 22.38 0.51
CA ASP A 60 9.27 22.35 1.93
C ASP A 60 10.07 21.08 2.26
N PHE A 61 11.21 21.25 2.93
CA PHE A 61 12.05 20.16 3.44
C PHE A 61 11.32 19.25 4.46
N HIS A 62 10.19 19.68 5.01
CA HIS A 62 9.40 18.90 5.97
C HIS A 62 8.18 18.24 5.34
N THR A 63 7.84 18.58 4.09
CA THR A 63 6.63 18.07 3.46
C THR A 63 6.97 16.85 2.61
N PHE A 64 6.50 15.69 3.05
CA PHE A 64 6.46 14.50 2.22
C PHE A 64 5.25 14.58 1.29
N THR A 65 5.45 14.22 0.03
CA THR A 65 4.35 14.00 -0.91
C THR A 65 4.19 12.50 -1.17
N PHE A 66 2.94 12.08 -1.31
CA PHE A 66 2.62 10.74 -1.76
C PHE A 66 2.54 10.73 -3.29
N LEU A 67 3.29 9.82 -3.91
CA LEU A 67 3.23 9.55 -5.33
C LEU A 67 2.75 8.13 -5.52
N GLY A 68 1.61 7.95 -6.16
CA GLY A 68 1.02 6.64 -6.33
C GLY A 68 0.48 6.42 -7.72
N VAL A 69 0.29 5.15 -8.03
CA VAL A 69 -0.34 4.66 -9.25
C VAL A 69 -1.34 3.59 -8.90
N ILE A 70 -2.42 3.58 -9.69
CA ILE A 70 -3.44 2.55 -9.67
C ILE A 70 -3.58 2.06 -11.12
N SER A 71 -3.80 0.76 -11.30
CA SER A 71 -3.97 0.12 -12.60
C SER A 71 -5.07 -0.92 -12.55
N ASP A 72 -5.90 -0.98 -13.59
CA ASP A 72 -6.92 -2.03 -13.73
C ASP A 72 -6.30 -3.40 -14.00
N THR A 73 -5.11 -3.41 -14.61
CA THR A 73 -4.28 -4.60 -14.85
C THR A 73 -3.26 -4.75 -13.73
N ALA A 74 -3.23 -5.92 -13.09
CA ALA A 74 -2.29 -6.18 -12.00
C ALA A 74 -0.83 -6.17 -12.48
N PHE A 75 0.09 -5.75 -11.62
CA PHE A 75 1.52 -5.68 -11.88
C PHE A 75 2.32 -6.20 -10.69
N SER A 76 3.44 -6.86 -10.94
CA SER A 76 4.38 -7.34 -9.92
C SER A 76 5.70 -6.58 -9.91
N GLN A 77 5.87 -5.62 -10.82
CA GLN A 77 7.06 -4.81 -10.90
C GLN A 77 6.70 -3.36 -11.21
N VAL A 78 7.37 -2.47 -10.51
CA VAL A 78 7.23 -1.03 -10.65
C VAL A 78 8.61 -0.39 -10.51
N GLY A 79 8.89 0.66 -11.27
CA GLY A 79 10.12 1.41 -11.14
C GLY A 79 9.86 2.89 -10.99
N TRP A 80 10.64 3.58 -10.19
CA TRP A 80 10.53 5.02 -9.99
C TRP A 80 11.87 5.68 -10.28
N PHE A 81 11.86 6.86 -10.89
CA PHE A 81 13.04 7.72 -11.02
C PHE A 81 12.65 9.20 -10.95
N THR A 82 13.63 10.04 -10.66
CA THR A 82 13.47 11.48 -10.43
C THR A 82 14.25 12.31 -11.44
N SER A 83 13.77 13.51 -11.79
CA SER A 83 14.54 14.51 -12.54
C SER A 83 15.49 15.35 -11.68
N GLU A 84 15.37 15.27 -10.35
CA GLU A 84 16.09 16.07 -9.35
C GLU A 84 16.51 15.23 -8.14
N VAL A 85 17.00 15.86 -7.07
CA VAL A 85 17.27 15.17 -5.80
C VAL A 85 15.96 14.84 -5.06
N ALA A 86 15.78 13.58 -4.66
CA ALA A 86 14.71 13.13 -3.79
C ALA A 86 15.18 12.12 -2.75
N ASN A 87 14.52 12.11 -1.61
CA ASN A 87 14.61 11.05 -0.62
C ASN A 87 13.31 10.26 -0.59
N VAL A 88 13.43 8.94 -0.46
CA VAL A 88 12.28 8.03 -0.27
C VAL A 88 12.17 7.70 1.21
N ALA A 89 11.03 8.03 1.81
CA ALA A 89 10.75 7.72 3.21
C ALA A 89 9.91 6.47 3.39
N GLU A 90 9.07 6.09 2.44
CA GLU A 90 8.26 4.89 2.59
C GLU A 90 7.78 4.37 1.23
N ILE A 91 7.67 3.05 1.12
CA ILE A 91 7.02 2.37 0.00
C ILE A 91 5.75 1.70 0.52
N GLN A 92 4.64 1.98 -0.14
CA GLN A 92 3.34 1.40 0.16
C GLN A 92 2.81 0.68 -1.09
N TYR A 93 2.14 -0.44 -0.89
CA TYR A 93 1.46 -1.15 -1.97
C TYR A 93 0.20 -1.82 -1.45
N GLU A 94 -0.72 -2.09 -2.37
CA GLU A 94 -1.96 -2.77 -2.02
C GLU A 94 -1.66 -4.12 -1.39
N ARG A 95 -2.13 -4.30 -0.15
CA ARG A 95 -2.22 -5.63 0.46
C ARG A 95 -3.56 -6.25 0.09
N LEU A 96 -3.58 -6.99 -1.01
CA LEU A 96 -4.69 -7.85 -1.39
C LEU A 96 -4.85 -8.94 -0.32
N GLY A 97 -5.65 -8.69 0.72
CA GLY A 97 -5.82 -9.61 1.85
C GLY A 97 -6.07 -8.95 3.21
N GLY A 98 -6.76 -7.80 3.25
CA GLY A 98 -7.44 -7.38 4.48
C GLY A 98 -8.47 -8.45 4.85
N GLY A 99 -8.46 -8.90 6.10
CA GLY A 99 -9.20 -10.09 6.55
C GLY A 99 -10.61 -10.16 5.97
N VAL A 100 -11.01 -11.37 5.53
CA VAL A 100 -12.33 -11.60 4.96
C VAL A 100 -13.37 -11.25 6.03
N VAL A 101 -13.96 -10.07 5.92
CA VAL A 101 -15.10 -9.70 6.76
C VAL A 101 -16.27 -10.51 6.23
N PRO A 102 -16.90 -11.36 7.07
CA PRO A 102 -18.09 -12.08 6.65
C PRO A 102 -19.13 -11.11 6.12
N GLU A 103 -19.86 -11.51 5.08
CA GLU A 103 -20.93 -10.69 4.55
C GLU A 103 -21.97 -10.37 5.64
N PRO A 104 -22.72 -9.24 5.52
CA PRO A 104 -23.75 -8.88 6.48
C PRO A 104 -24.77 -10.02 6.74
N GLY A 105 -25.09 -10.82 5.71
CA GLY A 105 -25.96 -11.99 5.86
C GLY A 105 -25.34 -13.09 6.74
N THR A 106 -24.02 -13.30 6.62
CA THR A 106 -23.29 -14.24 7.47
C THR A 106 -23.29 -13.78 8.93
N TRP A 107 -23.15 -12.47 9.19
CA TRP A 107 -23.33 -11.91 10.54
C TRP A 107 -24.72 -12.19 11.09
N ALA A 108 -25.75 -11.95 10.28
CA ALA A 108 -27.13 -12.21 10.67
C ALA A 108 -27.36 -13.70 11.01
N LEU A 109 -26.83 -14.62 10.20
CA LEU A 109 -26.93 -16.06 10.45
C LEU A 109 -26.18 -16.49 11.72
N MET A 110 -25.00 -15.93 11.97
CA MET A 110 -24.26 -16.19 13.21
C MET A 110 -25.02 -15.67 14.44
N ILE A 111 -25.53 -14.43 14.39
CA ILE A 111 -26.33 -13.86 15.48
C ILE A 111 -27.58 -14.70 15.72
N LEU A 112 -28.30 -15.07 14.67
CA LEU A 112 -29.48 -15.94 14.76
C LEU A 112 -29.10 -17.29 15.37
N GLY A 113 -28.06 -17.95 14.87
CA GLY A 113 -27.61 -19.27 15.32
C GLY A 113 -27.17 -19.26 16.79
N PHE A 114 -26.31 -18.32 17.18
CA PHE A 114 -25.86 -18.18 18.56
C PHE A 114 -26.99 -17.73 19.49
N GLY A 115 -27.88 -16.85 19.03
CA GLY A 115 -29.07 -16.44 19.77
C GLY A 115 -30.02 -17.62 20.03
N ALA A 116 -30.30 -18.42 19.01
CA ALA A 116 -31.14 -19.62 19.11
C ALA A 116 -30.51 -20.69 20.02
N ALA A 117 -29.21 -20.94 19.89
CA ALA A 117 -28.47 -21.87 20.74
C ALA A 117 -28.51 -21.42 22.21
N GLY A 118 -28.25 -20.13 22.48
CA GLY A 118 -28.33 -19.55 23.81
C GLY A 118 -29.73 -19.63 24.42
N ALA A 119 -30.78 -19.35 23.63
CA ALA A 119 -32.16 -19.48 24.06
C ALA A 119 -32.53 -20.92 24.43
N ALA A 120 -32.09 -21.90 23.64
CA ALA A 120 -32.33 -23.32 23.91
C ALA A 120 -31.69 -23.78 25.22
N LEU A 121 -30.46 -23.33 25.52
CA LEU A 121 -29.77 -23.65 26.78
C LEU A 121 -30.50 -23.07 28.00
N ARG A 122 -30.96 -21.81 27.93
CA ARG A 122 -31.72 -21.16 29.02
C ARG A 122 -33.03 -21.89 29.33
N ARG A 123 -33.74 -22.37 28.30
CA ARG A 123 -35.00 -23.14 28.49
C ARG A 123 -34.76 -24.45 29.25
N ARG A 124 -33.63 -25.12 29.03
CA ARG A 124 -33.30 -26.36 29.75
C ARG A 124 -33.03 -26.11 31.23
N GLN A 125 -32.30 -25.04 31.57
CA GLN A 125 -32.03 -24.69 32.97
C GLN A 125 -33.31 -24.40 33.75
N ALA A 126 -34.27 -23.69 33.14
CA ALA A 126 -35.57 -23.41 33.77
C ALA A 126 -36.44 -24.66 33.99
N ALA A 127 -36.18 -25.77 33.32
CA ALA A 127 -36.89 -27.04 33.51
C ALA A 127 -36.29 -27.92 34.63
N PHE A 128 -35.10 -27.58 35.12
CA PHE A 128 -34.42 -28.29 36.22
C PHE A 128 -34.42 -27.49 37.54
N ALA A 129 -35.04 -26.32 37.57
CA ALA A 129 -35.30 -25.51 38.75
C ALA A 129 -36.75 -25.67 39.20
#